data_AF-A0A7X7S364-F1
#
_entry.id   AF-A0A7X7S364-F1
#
_cell.length_a   1.000
_cell.length_b   1.000
_cell.length_c   1.000
_cell.angle_alpha   90.00
_cell.angle_beta   90.00
_cell.angle_gamma   90.00
#
_symmetry.space_group_name_H-M   'P 1'
#
loop_
_entity.id
_entity.type
_entity.pdbx_description
1 polymer ?
#
loop_
_entity_poly.entity_id
_entity_poly.type
_entity_poly.pdbx_seq_one_letter_code
_entity_poly.pdbx_strand_id
1 'polypeptide(L)'
;MAGFLNASLAGDWEPGRLASCAVWAGVWLWHRSMREDPAISPTRLPHLSVQLSAAYGLIVAAIGSVTAIAALVSEALTGFVPVIGDTRSAWFVPVLQALVWAAIGAVVWWWHWLRERASTAPGDFGAVLLVIIHGAAAATTLFATGTVLHVVLRLLLDSDPTAEILRPLGTAVGAALVGAIIWVFHDRDLPLRSSRVREAGRLVVSGIALIGAASGFGVVINALLASLGPQLIESDHRTLLLGGVSALLVGGPVWWLAWRPTRQTTPEEAGETARRVYLVALFGASAVVALVTLLLIGYRIFDVVLDGSGGGLIERIRAPFGLLCATGLVFGYHFAVWRADRQIAVVPPRSHQIDRLVLVVGADPGELASQVRAETDVPVTLWQAADERDGLTEAHLPAALAALEGVSAPRVLVVAGEGDGVRVVPLAD
;
A
#
# COMPACT_ATOMS: atom_id res chain seq x y z
N MET A 1 3.26 -28.13 -9.33
CA MET A 1 1.93 -28.18 -9.98
C MET A 1 1.98 -28.07 -11.51
N ALA A 2 2.74 -27.15 -12.12
CA ALA A 2 2.94 -27.15 -13.59
C ALA A 2 3.48 -28.48 -14.13
N GLY A 3 4.49 -29.04 -13.45
CA GLY A 3 4.96 -30.40 -13.74
C GLY A 3 3.96 -31.50 -13.40
N PHE A 4 2.92 -31.25 -12.60
CA PHE A 4 1.91 -32.26 -12.21
C PHE A 4 0.84 -32.38 -13.28
N LEU A 5 0.41 -31.26 -13.89
CA LEU A 5 -0.48 -31.27 -15.05
C LEU A 5 0.19 -31.93 -16.26
N ASN A 6 1.46 -31.60 -16.54
CA ASN A 6 2.21 -32.27 -17.61
C ASN A 6 2.47 -33.75 -17.31
N ALA A 7 2.87 -34.11 -16.08
CA ALA A 7 3.05 -35.51 -15.67
C ALA A 7 1.74 -36.31 -15.74
N SER A 8 0.63 -35.75 -15.25
CA SER A 8 -0.69 -36.41 -15.29
C SER A 8 -1.22 -36.59 -16.71
N LEU A 9 -0.92 -35.63 -17.61
CA LEU A 9 -1.23 -35.76 -19.04
C LEU A 9 -0.31 -36.75 -19.77
N ALA A 10 0.91 -36.98 -19.25
CA ALA A 10 1.87 -37.97 -19.75
C ALA A 10 1.69 -39.38 -19.13
N GLY A 11 0.80 -39.55 -18.14
CA GLY A 11 0.59 -40.80 -17.41
C GLY A 11 1.58 -41.07 -16.27
N ASP A 12 2.41 -40.09 -15.90
CA ASP A 12 3.40 -40.19 -14.83
C ASP A 12 2.74 -39.98 -13.46
N TRP A 13 2.66 -41.07 -12.68
CA TRP A 13 2.15 -41.06 -11.31
C TRP A 13 3.20 -40.52 -10.31
N GLU A 14 2.93 -39.35 -9.71
CA GLU A 14 3.80 -38.72 -8.72
C GLU A 14 3.16 -38.70 -7.31
N PRO A 15 3.20 -39.82 -6.56
CA PRO A 15 2.50 -39.96 -5.27
C PRO A 15 3.02 -38.98 -4.21
N GLY A 16 4.29 -38.57 -4.29
CA GLY A 16 4.89 -37.60 -3.37
C GLY A 16 4.22 -36.22 -3.40
N ARG A 17 3.74 -35.77 -4.57
CA ARG A 17 3.02 -34.49 -4.69
C ARG A 17 1.62 -34.58 -4.11
N LEU A 18 0.91 -35.69 -4.34
CA LEU A 18 -0.39 -35.94 -3.73
C LEU A 18 -0.30 -36.02 -2.20
N ALA A 19 0.71 -36.73 -1.68
CA ALA A 19 0.97 -36.81 -0.25
C ALA A 19 1.25 -35.41 0.34
N SER A 20 2.04 -34.59 -0.34
CA SER A 20 2.30 -33.21 0.08
C SER A 20 1.03 -32.37 0.12
N CYS A 21 0.18 -32.46 -0.91
CA CYS A 21 -1.12 -31.76 -0.94
C CYS A 21 -2.04 -32.22 0.20
N ALA A 22 -2.11 -33.52 0.46
CA ALA A 22 -2.93 -34.07 1.55
C ALA A 22 -2.45 -33.59 2.93
N VAL A 23 -1.12 -33.60 3.17
CA VAL A 23 -0.53 -33.10 4.42
C VAL A 23 -0.86 -31.61 4.62
N TRP A 24 -0.64 -30.78 3.60
CA TRP A 24 -0.92 -29.35 3.70
C TRP A 24 -2.41 -29.03 3.81
N ALA A 25 -3.29 -29.82 3.17
CA ALA A 25 -4.73 -29.71 3.35
C ALA A 25 -5.15 -30.05 4.79
N GLY A 26 -4.54 -31.09 5.39
CA GLY A 26 -4.74 -31.42 6.80
C GLY A 26 -4.29 -30.31 7.74
N VAL A 27 -3.11 -29.72 7.50
CA VAL A 27 -2.61 -28.56 8.27
C VAL A 27 -3.56 -27.35 8.14
N TRP A 28 -4.08 -27.09 6.95
CA TRP A 28 -5.03 -26.01 6.73
C TRP A 28 -6.36 -26.23 7.48
N LEU A 29 -6.91 -27.45 7.43
CA LEU A 29 -8.12 -27.82 8.18
C LEU A 29 -7.92 -27.70 9.68
N TRP A 30 -6.76 -28.14 10.20
CA TRP A 30 -6.39 -27.97 11.60
C TRP A 30 -6.37 -26.49 12.01
N HIS A 31 -5.69 -25.63 11.24
CA HIS A 31 -5.66 -24.20 11.50
C HIS A 31 -7.04 -23.57 11.45
N ARG A 32 -7.92 -24.04 10.56
CA ARG A 32 -9.30 -23.58 10.51
C ARG A 32 -10.05 -23.97 11.79
N SER A 33 -9.98 -25.24 12.20
CA SER A 33 -10.60 -25.73 13.43
C SER A 33 -10.10 -25.00 14.67
N MET A 34 -8.80 -24.72 14.76
CA MET A 34 -8.18 -23.99 15.87
C MET A 34 -8.73 -22.56 16.02
N ARG A 35 -9.14 -21.91 14.93
CA ARG A 35 -9.72 -20.56 14.98
C ARG A 35 -11.19 -20.57 15.40
N GLU A 36 -11.90 -21.66 15.16
CA GLU A 36 -13.30 -21.83 15.54
C GLU A 36 -13.45 -22.29 17.00
N ASP A 37 -12.40 -22.88 17.58
CA ASP A 37 -12.37 -23.34 18.96
C ASP A 37 -12.05 -22.19 19.96
N PRO A 38 -12.97 -21.89 20.91
CA PRO A 38 -12.76 -20.83 21.91
C PRO A 38 -11.55 -21.04 22.82
N ALA A 39 -11.11 -22.28 23.03
CA ALA A 39 -10.03 -22.60 23.97
C ALA A 39 -8.62 -22.33 23.40
N ILE A 40 -8.47 -22.40 22.08
CA ILE A 40 -7.17 -22.32 21.39
C ILE A 40 -7.10 -21.20 20.33
N SER A 41 -8.20 -20.47 20.13
CA SER A 41 -8.25 -19.34 19.22
C SER A 41 -7.26 -18.22 19.62
N PRO A 42 -6.58 -17.59 18.65
CA PRO A 42 -5.70 -16.45 18.92
C PRO A 42 -6.44 -15.27 19.58
N THR A 43 -5.92 -14.80 20.71
CA THR A 43 -6.49 -13.65 21.45
C THR A 43 -6.06 -12.29 20.89
N ARG A 44 -4.95 -12.24 20.12
CA ARG A 44 -4.48 -11.04 19.42
C ARG A 44 -4.57 -11.24 17.92
N LEU A 45 -5.14 -10.25 17.22
CA LEU A 45 -5.35 -10.26 15.76
C LEU A 45 -6.05 -11.55 15.26
N PRO A 46 -7.26 -11.88 15.76
CA PRO A 46 -7.94 -13.14 15.46
C PRO A 46 -8.16 -13.37 13.95
N HIS A 47 -8.25 -12.29 13.17
CA HIS A 47 -8.50 -12.33 11.72
C HIS A 47 -7.22 -12.24 10.85
N LEU A 48 -6.03 -12.16 11.45
CA LEU A 48 -4.75 -12.00 10.74
C LEU A 48 -4.58 -13.04 9.64
N SER A 49 -4.77 -14.31 9.99
CA SER A 49 -4.58 -15.43 9.06
C SER A 49 -5.54 -15.36 7.88
N VAL A 50 -6.83 -15.05 8.11
CA VAL A 50 -7.84 -14.91 7.05
C VAL A 50 -7.50 -13.75 6.12
N GLN A 51 -7.09 -12.60 6.68
CA GLN A 51 -6.71 -11.43 5.92
C GLN A 51 -5.43 -11.64 5.10
N LEU A 52 -4.42 -12.30 5.66
CA LEU A 52 -3.20 -12.69 4.94
C LEU A 52 -3.46 -13.74 3.86
N SER A 53 -4.34 -14.71 4.11
CA SER A 53 -4.73 -15.70 3.10
C SER A 53 -5.49 -15.04 1.94
N ALA A 54 -6.38 -14.07 2.21
CA ALA A 54 -7.02 -13.29 1.15
C ALA A 54 -5.99 -12.50 0.34
N ALA A 55 -5.06 -11.80 0.99
CA ALA A 55 -4.00 -11.04 0.32
C ALA A 55 -3.08 -11.94 -0.52
N TYR A 56 -2.68 -13.10 0.02
CA TYR A 56 -1.87 -14.07 -0.71
C TYR A 56 -2.60 -14.61 -1.95
N GLY A 57 -3.87 -14.99 -1.80
CA GLY A 57 -4.70 -15.40 -2.93
C GLY A 57 -4.77 -14.33 -4.02
N LEU A 58 -4.95 -13.06 -3.63
CA LEU A 58 -4.98 -11.93 -4.55
C LEU A 58 -3.64 -11.75 -5.29
N ILE A 59 -2.51 -11.86 -4.59
CA ILE A 59 -1.17 -11.75 -5.19
C ILE A 59 -0.94 -12.87 -6.20
N VAL A 60 -1.28 -14.12 -5.85
CA VAL A 60 -1.16 -15.26 -6.76
C VAL A 60 -2.08 -15.08 -7.98
N ALA A 61 -3.32 -14.63 -7.76
CA ALA A 61 -4.28 -14.34 -8.82
C ALA A 61 -3.74 -13.27 -9.78
N ALA A 62 -3.16 -12.19 -9.22
CA ALA A 62 -2.61 -11.09 -9.98
C ALA A 62 -1.41 -11.54 -10.81
N ILE A 63 -0.42 -12.22 -10.21
CA ILE A 63 0.77 -12.72 -10.91
C ILE A 63 0.37 -13.68 -12.04
N GLY A 64 -0.54 -14.62 -11.77
CA GLY A 64 -1.06 -15.54 -12.79
C GLY A 64 -1.74 -14.81 -13.95
N SER A 65 -2.58 -13.82 -13.63
CA SER A 65 -3.29 -13.02 -14.65
C SER A 65 -2.34 -12.16 -15.49
N VAL A 66 -1.37 -11.49 -14.87
CA VAL A 66 -0.34 -10.71 -15.57
C VAL A 66 0.47 -11.61 -16.49
N THR A 67 0.88 -12.79 -16.00
CA THR A 67 1.65 -13.75 -16.80
C THR A 67 0.84 -14.30 -17.98
N ALA A 68 -0.45 -14.57 -17.79
CA ALA A 68 -1.33 -15.04 -18.85
C ALA A 68 -1.51 -13.98 -19.94
N ILE A 69 -1.77 -12.72 -19.56
CA ILE A 69 -1.89 -11.61 -20.50
C ILE A 69 -0.55 -11.35 -21.21
N ALA A 70 0.56 -11.38 -20.48
CA ALA A 70 1.89 -11.16 -21.04
C ALA A 70 2.26 -12.23 -22.09
N ALA A 71 1.97 -13.50 -21.81
CA ALA A 71 2.17 -14.60 -22.74
C ALA A 71 1.28 -14.44 -23.99
N LEU A 72 0.01 -14.08 -23.81
CA LEU A 72 -0.91 -13.83 -24.93
C LEU A 72 -0.46 -12.67 -25.82
N VAL A 73 -0.03 -11.56 -25.22
CA VAL A 73 0.46 -10.39 -25.97
C VAL A 73 1.77 -10.74 -26.68
N SER A 74 2.69 -11.45 -26.02
CA SER A 74 3.97 -11.86 -26.63
C SER A 74 3.75 -12.70 -27.89
N GLU A 75 2.85 -13.69 -27.81
CA GLU A 75 2.48 -14.53 -28.95
C GLU A 75 1.84 -13.71 -30.08
N ALA A 76 0.97 -12.76 -29.75
CA ALA A 76 0.35 -11.88 -30.73
C ALA A 76 1.37 -10.98 -31.45
N LEU A 77 2.43 -10.54 -30.77
CA LEU A 77 3.46 -9.65 -31.31
C LEU A 77 4.50 -10.37 -32.17
N THR A 78 4.79 -11.65 -31.90
CA THR A 78 5.71 -12.47 -32.72
C THR A 78 5.13 -12.85 -34.09
N GLY A 79 3.85 -12.52 -34.33
CA GLY A 79 3.16 -12.77 -35.58
C GLY A 79 2.54 -14.16 -35.61
N PHE A 80 1.23 -14.21 -35.81
CA PHE A 80 0.50 -15.39 -36.27
C PHE A 80 0.96 -15.69 -37.71
N VAL A 81 2.16 -16.26 -37.90
CA VAL A 81 2.50 -16.89 -39.18
C VAL A 81 1.76 -18.21 -39.19
N PRO A 82 0.73 -18.41 -40.04
CA PRO A 82 0.13 -19.72 -40.18
C PRO A 82 1.13 -20.57 -40.96
N VAL A 83 2.11 -21.15 -40.25
CA VAL A 83 2.77 -22.36 -40.75
C VAL A 83 1.71 -23.45 -40.62
N ILE A 84 0.84 -23.52 -41.63
CA ILE A 84 -0.09 -24.62 -41.88
C ILE A 84 0.80 -25.86 -42.08
N GLY A 85 1.21 -26.48 -40.98
CA GLY A 85 2.16 -27.59 -41.00
C GLY A 85 2.94 -27.83 -39.71
N ASP A 86 3.09 -26.84 -38.82
CA ASP A 86 3.84 -27.05 -37.57
C ASP A 86 2.92 -27.06 -36.35
N THR A 87 2.34 -28.23 -36.10
CA THR A 87 1.51 -28.59 -34.93
C THR A 87 2.30 -28.55 -33.60
N ARG A 88 3.34 -27.72 -33.48
CA ARG A 88 4.32 -27.72 -32.36
C ARG A 88 4.44 -26.42 -31.55
N SER A 89 3.85 -25.28 -31.92
CA SER A 89 3.81 -24.17 -30.97
C SER A 89 2.65 -24.37 -30.00
N ALA A 90 2.90 -25.06 -28.89
CA ALA A 90 1.99 -25.14 -27.76
C ALA A 90 1.91 -23.79 -27.01
N TRP A 91 1.70 -22.69 -27.73
CA TRP A 91 1.67 -21.30 -27.23
C TRP A 91 0.63 -21.13 -26.11
N PHE A 92 -0.44 -21.93 -26.16
CA PHE A 92 -1.50 -21.93 -25.17
C PHE A 92 -1.08 -22.59 -23.86
N VAL A 93 -0.02 -23.40 -23.82
CA VAL A 93 0.42 -24.10 -22.59
C VAL A 93 0.90 -23.10 -21.52
N PRO A 94 1.81 -22.14 -21.82
CA PRO A 94 2.15 -21.07 -20.87
C PRO A 94 0.93 -20.27 -20.40
N VAL A 95 -0.01 -19.97 -21.31
CA VAL A 95 -1.23 -19.22 -21.00
C VAL A 95 -2.12 -20.03 -20.04
N LEU A 96 -2.42 -21.30 -20.35
CA LEU A 96 -3.23 -22.17 -19.49
C LEU A 96 -2.57 -22.37 -18.13
N GLN A 97 -1.25 -22.58 -18.09
CA GLN A 97 -0.52 -22.71 -16.83
C GLN A 97 -0.67 -21.45 -15.96
N ALA A 98 -0.54 -20.27 -16.57
CA ALA A 98 -0.72 -19.00 -15.86
C ALA A 98 -2.18 -18.80 -15.40
N LEU A 99 -3.16 -19.18 -16.22
CA LEU A 99 -4.58 -19.13 -15.88
C LEU A 99 -4.96 -20.09 -14.75
N VAL A 100 -4.33 -21.27 -14.67
CA VAL A 100 -4.51 -22.18 -13.53
C VAL A 100 -4.06 -21.52 -12.23
N TRP A 101 -2.89 -20.87 -12.22
CA TRP A 101 -2.43 -20.11 -11.05
C TRP A 101 -3.35 -18.93 -10.74
N ALA A 102 -3.80 -18.21 -11.78
CA ALA A 102 -4.75 -17.11 -11.62
C ALA A 102 -6.05 -17.59 -10.96
N ALA A 103 -6.61 -18.71 -11.43
CA ALA A 103 -7.82 -19.31 -10.92
C ALA A 103 -7.67 -19.81 -9.48
N ILE A 104 -6.56 -20.49 -9.15
CA ILE A 104 -6.28 -20.95 -7.79
C ILE A 104 -6.20 -19.76 -6.84
N GLY A 105 -5.42 -18.73 -7.19
CA GLY A 105 -5.32 -17.51 -6.39
C GLY A 105 -6.67 -16.83 -6.22
N ALA A 106 -7.45 -16.72 -7.31
CA ALA A 106 -8.77 -16.09 -7.30
C ALA A 106 -9.76 -16.84 -6.42
N VAL A 107 -9.73 -18.19 -6.42
CA VAL A 107 -10.56 -19.02 -5.54
C VAL A 107 -10.17 -18.83 -4.08
N VAL A 108 -8.87 -18.82 -3.76
CA VAL A 108 -8.38 -18.57 -2.39
C VAL A 108 -8.79 -17.18 -1.92
N TRP A 109 -8.58 -16.15 -2.76
CA TRP A 109 -9.02 -14.79 -2.47
C TRP A 109 -10.54 -14.74 -2.27
N TRP A 110 -11.31 -15.29 -3.19
CA TRP A 110 -12.78 -15.29 -3.13
C TRP A 110 -13.29 -15.95 -1.85
N TRP A 111 -12.72 -17.09 -1.49
CA TRP A 111 -13.07 -17.81 -0.26
C TRP A 111 -12.80 -16.95 0.97
N HIS A 112 -11.58 -16.46 1.17
CA HIS A 112 -11.26 -15.71 2.38
C HIS A 112 -11.92 -14.31 2.40
N TRP A 113 -11.95 -13.63 1.26
CA TRP A 113 -12.50 -12.28 1.13
C TRP A 113 -14.03 -12.24 1.27
N LEU A 114 -14.77 -13.10 0.55
CA LEU A 114 -16.23 -13.08 0.54
C LEU A 114 -16.85 -14.09 1.51
N ARG A 115 -16.37 -15.35 1.56
CA ARG A 115 -16.97 -16.37 2.43
C ARG A 115 -16.59 -16.18 3.89
N GLU A 116 -15.31 -15.99 4.18
CA GLU A 116 -14.81 -15.74 5.54
C GLU A 116 -14.87 -14.25 5.94
N ARG A 117 -15.46 -13.41 5.08
CA ARG A 117 -15.72 -11.99 5.31
C ARG A 117 -14.48 -11.21 5.79
N ALA A 118 -13.30 -11.51 5.23
CA ALA A 118 -12.06 -10.80 5.56
C ALA A 118 -12.19 -9.27 5.42
N SER A 119 -13.03 -8.83 4.47
CA SER A 119 -13.31 -7.42 4.23
C SER A 119 -14.03 -6.75 5.40
N THR A 120 -14.99 -7.39 6.05
CA THR A 120 -15.76 -6.80 7.16
C THR A 120 -15.25 -7.22 8.53
N ALA A 121 -14.17 -8.00 8.58
CA ALA A 121 -13.59 -8.44 9.84
C ALA A 121 -13.17 -7.22 10.68
N PRO A 122 -13.61 -7.14 11.96
CA PRO A 122 -13.27 -6.03 12.83
C PRO A 122 -11.76 -6.01 13.13
N GLY A 123 -11.17 -4.81 13.19
CA GLY A 123 -9.79 -4.61 13.63
C GLY A 123 -8.92 -3.76 12.68
N ASP A 124 -7.92 -3.10 13.26
CA ASP A 124 -7.07 -2.13 12.56
C ASP A 124 -6.16 -2.75 11.50
N PHE A 125 -5.76 -4.02 11.67
CA PHE A 125 -4.87 -4.70 10.73
C PHE A 125 -5.50 -4.82 9.33
N GLY A 126 -6.80 -5.11 9.24
CA GLY A 126 -7.51 -5.18 7.96
C GLY A 126 -7.54 -3.84 7.22
N ALA A 127 -7.65 -2.74 7.96
CA ALA A 127 -7.59 -1.40 7.39
C ALA A 127 -6.19 -1.07 6.85
N VAL A 128 -5.14 -1.40 7.60
CA VAL A 128 -3.74 -1.22 7.15
C VAL A 128 -3.45 -2.07 5.91
N LEU A 129 -3.87 -3.33 5.92
CA LEU A 129 -3.70 -4.24 4.79
C LEU A 129 -4.44 -3.74 3.54
N LEU A 130 -5.67 -3.22 3.69
CA LEU A 130 -6.42 -2.62 2.58
C LEU A 130 -5.67 -1.43 1.97
N VAL A 131 -5.11 -0.54 2.80
CA VAL A 131 -4.32 0.61 2.31
C VAL A 131 -3.06 0.14 1.57
N ILE A 132 -2.38 -0.91 2.06
CA ILE A 132 -1.22 -1.50 1.39
C ILE A 132 -1.62 -2.11 0.04
N ILE A 133 -2.70 -2.90 -0.02
CA ILE A 133 -3.17 -3.53 -1.27
C ILE A 133 -3.59 -2.46 -2.27
N HIS A 134 -4.35 -1.46 -1.83
CA HIS A 134 -4.79 -0.34 -2.66
C HIS A 134 -3.60 0.45 -3.22
N GLY A 135 -2.62 0.78 -2.36
CA GLY A 135 -1.40 1.46 -2.76
C GLY A 135 -0.54 0.63 -3.73
N ALA A 136 -0.33 -0.65 -3.44
CA ALA A 136 0.42 -1.56 -4.32
C ALA A 136 -0.24 -1.68 -5.69
N ALA A 137 -1.57 -1.83 -5.75
CA ALA A 137 -2.32 -1.88 -6.99
C ALA A 137 -2.22 -0.56 -7.78
N ALA A 138 -2.30 0.58 -7.11
CA ALA A 138 -2.07 1.89 -7.73
C ALA A 138 -0.63 2.02 -8.29
N ALA A 139 0.39 1.65 -7.51
CA ALA A 139 1.79 1.63 -7.96
C ALA A 139 1.99 0.75 -9.19
N THR A 140 1.49 -0.49 -9.17
CA THR A 140 1.57 -1.40 -10.31
C THR A 140 0.88 -0.80 -11.54
N THR A 141 -0.32 -0.23 -11.37
CA THR A 141 -1.07 0.39 -12.46
C THR A 141 -0.31 1.56 -13.08
N LEU A 142 0.18 2.49 -12.26
CA LEU A 142 0.85 3.71 -12.73
C LEU A 142 2.19 3.39 -13.38
N PHE A 143 3.00 2.53 -12.76
CA PHE A 143 4.29 2.12 -13.32
C PHE A 143 4.12 1.40 -14.66
N ALA A 144 3.19 0.45 -14.71
CA ALA A 144 2.92 -0.32 -15.91
C ALA A 144 2.32 0.54 -17.04
N THR A 145 1.39 1.46 -16.72
CA THR A 145 0.84 2.43 -17.68
C THR A 145 1.93 3.36 -18.21
N GLY A 146 2.83 3.83 -17.34
CA GLY A 146 4.01 4.60 -17.75
C GLY A 146 4.93 3.81 -18.69
N THR A 147 5.09 2.51 -18.44
CA THR A 147 5.87 1.61 -19.32
C THR A 147 5.17 1.42 -20.68
N VAL A 148 3.85 1.25 -20.71
CA VAL A 148 3.09 1.18 -21.97
C VAL A 148 3.24 2.48 -22.76
N LEU A 149 3.09 3.63 -22.11
CA LEU A 149 3.27 4.94 -22.75
C LEU A 149 4.70 5.10 -23.28
N HIS A 150 5.70 4.67 -22.52
CA HIS A 150 7.10 4.67 -22.95
C HIS A 150 7.32 3.83 -24.21
N VAL A 151 6.76 2.62 -24.27
CA VAL A 151 6.80 1.78 -25.46
C VAL A 151 6.14 2.46 -26.66
N VAL A 152 4.96 3.04 -26.47
CA VAL A 152 4.24 3.77 -27.55
C VAL A 152 5.06 4.94 -28.06
N LEU A 153 5.62 5.76 -27.17
CA LEU A 153 6.46 6.89 -27.57
C LEU A 153 7.73 6.43 -28.31
N ARG A 154 8.36 5.33 -27.87
CA ARG A 154 9.51 4.75 -28.58
C ARG A 154 9.14 4.25 -29.96
N LEU A 155 7.99 3.58 -30.13
CA LEU A 155 7.53 3.16 -31.46
C LEU A 155 7.29 4.34 -32.42
N LEU A 156 6.93 5.52 -31.90
CA LEU A 156 6.65 6.71 -32.69
C LEU A 156 7.90 7.54 -33.02
N LEU A 157 8.92 7.52 -32.14
CA LEU A 157 10.00 8.51 -32.14
C LEU A 157 11.41 7.89 -32.20
N ASP A 158 11.53 6.59 -31.97
CA ASP A 158 12.79 5.87 -31.92
C ASP A 158 12.97 4.98 -33.15
N SER A 159 14.23 4.67 -33.51
CA SER A 159 14.58 3.84 -34.68
C SER A 159 15.15 2.47 -34.30
N ASP A 160 15.19 2.16 -33.00
CA ASP A 160 15.62 0.87 -32.49
C ASP A 160 14.75 -0.28 -33.02
N PRO A 161 15.28 -1.53 -33.05
CA PRO A 161 14.53 -2.67 -33.55
C PRO A 161 13.19 -2.85 -32.82
N THR A 162 12.10 -2.95 -33.58
CA THR A 162 10.73 -3.00 -33.03
C THR A 162 10.52 -4.11 -32.01
N ALA A 163 11.16 -5.28 -32.20
CA ALA A 163 11.11 -6.39 -31.27
C ALA A 163 11.71 -6.03 -29.89
N GLU A 164 12.71 -5.16 -29.83
CA GLU A 164 13.30 -4.70 -28.57
C GLU A 164 12.40 -3.70 -27.85
N ILE A 165 11.81 -2.76 -28.60
CA ILE A 165 10.88 -1.77 -28.06
C ILE A 165 9.63 -2.45 -27.50
N LEU A 166 9.12 -3.49 -28.17
CA LEU A 166 7.93 -4.23 -27.77
C LEU A 166 8.14 -5.23 -26.62
N ARG A 167 9.39 -5.56 -26.28
CA ARG A 167 9.74 -6.58 -25.28
C ARG A 167 9.00 -6.45 -23.93
N PRO A 168 8.89 -5.26 -23.30
CA PRO A 168 8.17 -5.13 -22.03
C PRO A 168 6.65 -5.00 -22.19
N LEU A 169 6.11 -4.86 -23.41
CA LEU A 169 4.72 -4.48 -23.65
C LEU A 169 3.73 -5.48 -23.05
N GLY A 170 3.94 -6.78 -23.24
CA GLY A 170 3.03 -7.81 -22.73
C GLY A 170 2.88 -7.75 -21.21
N THR A 171 4.00 -7.72 -20.48
CA THR A 171 3.99 -7.60 -19.02
C THR A 171 3.42 -6.26 -18.56
N ALA A 172 3.74 -5.17 -19.25
CA ALA A 172 3.22 -3.84 -18.92
C ALA A 172 1.70 -3.74 -19.11
N VAL A 173 1.15 -4.26 -20.21
CA VAL A 173 -0.30 -4.31 -20.44
C VAL A 173 -0.98 -5.19 -19.39
N GLY A 174 -0.45 -6.38 -19.12
CA GLY A 174 -0.98 -7.27 -18.09
C GLY A 174 -0.99 -6.62 -16.71
N ALA A 175 0.12 -6.02 -16.30
CA ALA A 175 0.26 -5.36 -15.01
C ALA A 175 -0.63 -4.12 -14.89
N ALA A 176 -0.76 -3.31 -15.96
CA ALA A 176 -1.62 -2.14 -15.96
C ALA A 176 -3.10 -2.53 -15.80
N LEU A 177 -3.56 -3.53 -16.57
CA LEU A 177 -4.95 -3.99 -16.52
C LEU A 177 -5.30 -4.64 -15.18
N VAL A 178 -4.49 -5.61 -14.74
CA VAL A 178 -4.73 -6.34 -13.49
C VAL A 178 -4.60 -5.41 -12.29
N GLY A 179 -3.56 -4.56 -12.27
CA GLY A 179 -3.39 -3.51 -11.26
C GLY A 179 -4.61 -2.60 -11.20
N ALA A 180 -5.10 -2.12 -12.34
CA ALA A 180 -6.25 -1.21 -12.40
C ALA A 180 -7.52 -1.87 -11.88
N ILE A 181 -7.76 -3.15 -12.22
CA ILE A 181 -8.91 -3.91 -11.72
C ILE A 181 -8.86 -4.01 -10.20
N ILE A 182 -7.73 -4.40 -9.63
CA ILE A 182 -7.56 -4.54 -8.18
C ILE A 182 -7.69 -3.17 -7.49
N TRP A 183 -7.08 -2.14 -8.07
CA TRP A 183 -7.11 -0.79 -7.55
C TRP A 183 -8.55 -0.26 -7.51
N VAL A 184 -9.27 -0.31 -8.62
CA VAL A 184 -10.66 0.13 -8.73
C VAL A 184 -11.59 -0.71 -7.85
N PHE A 185 -11.34 -2.01 -7.70
CA PHE A 185 -12.10 -2.87 -6.80
C PHE A 185 -11.98 -2.38 -5.35
N HIS A 186 -10.76 -2.18 -4.85
CA HIS A 186 -10.54 -1.74 -3.47
C HIS A 186 -10.78 -0.25 -3.24
N ASP A 187 -10.73 0.58 -4.28
CA ASP A 187 -11.15 1.99 -4.20
C ASP A 187 -12.64 2.11 -3.81
N ARG A 188 -13.49 1.21 -4.31
CA ARG A 188 -14.91 1.16 -3.94
C ARG A 188 -15.14 0.76 -2.47
N ASP A 189 -14.19 0.07 -1.85
CA ASP A 189 -14.26 -0.31 -0.44
C ASP A 189 -13.86 0.84 0.50
N LEU A 190 -13.02 1.78 0.05
CA LEU A 190 -12.50 2.87 0.90
C LEU A 190 -13.59 3.79 1.48
N PRO A 191 -14.64 4.19 0.73
CA PRO A 191 -15.73 4.99 1.29
C PRO A 191 -16.49 4.30 2.43
N LEU A 192 -16.50 2.97 2.47
CA LEU A 192 -17.14 2.17 3.52
C LEU A 192 -16.30 2.09 4.80
N ARG A 193 -15.07 2.63 4.79
CA ARG A 193 -14.16 2.68 5.94
C ARG A 193 -14.21 4.03 6.64
N SER A 194 -13.60 4.07 7.82
CA SER A 194 -13.43 5.31 8.58
C SER A 194 -12.71 6.38 7.75
N SER A 195 -12.97 7.66 8.07
CA SER A 195 -12.33 8.80 7.41
C SER A 195 -10.82 8.69 7.38
N ARG A 196 -10.20 8.21 8.47
CA ARG A 196 -8.75 7.99 8.58
C ARG A 196 -8.22 7.01 7.53
N VAL A 197 -8.92 5.91 7.28
CA VAL A 197 -8.47 4.86 6.33
C VAL A 197 -8.64 5.34 4.89
N ARG A 198 -9.77 6.00 4.60
CA ARG A 198 -10.02 6.62 3.30
C ARG A 198 -8.96 7.68 2.98
N GLU A 199 -8.63 8.53 3.95
CA GLU A 199 -7.60 9.55 3.80
C GLU A 199 -6.21 8.94 3.60
N ALA A 200 -5.86 7.93 4.39
CA ALA A 200 -4.60 7.20 4.23
C ALA A 200 -4.47 6.58 2.83
N GLY A 201 -5.54 5.93 2.31
CA GLY A 201 -5.57 5.40 0.96
C GLY A 201 -5.32 6.47 -0.11
N ARG A 202 -6.01 7.61 -0.02
CA ARG A 202 -5.82 8.76 -0.93
C ARG A 202 -4.39 9.31 -0.87
N LEU A 203 -3.83 9.49 0.32
CA LEU A 203 -2.48 10.03 0.52
C LEU A 203 -1.39 9.06 0.03
N VAL A 204 -1.60 7.75 0.16
CA VAL A 204 -0.70 6.72 -0.39
C VAL A 204 -0.67 6.79 -1.91
N VAL A 205 -1.85 6.85 -2.58
CA VAL A 205 -1.93 7.03 -4.03
C VAL A 205 -1.24 8.33 -4.46
N SER A 206 -1.50 9.43 -3.75
CA SER A 206 -0.86 10.72 -3.99
C SER A 206 0.67 10.62 -3.90
N GLY A 207 1.20 9.98 -2.85
CA GLY A 207 2.64 9.79 -2.64
C GLY A 207 3.28 8.95 -3.76
N ILE A 208 2.66 7.84 -4.15
CA ILE A 208 3.14 6.98 -5.24
C ILE A 208 3.15 7.73 -6.57
N ALA A 209 2.06 8.44 -6.89
CA ALA A 209 1.95 9.22 -8.11
C ALA A 209 2.98 10.37 -8.14
N LEU A 210 3.23 11.00 -6.99
CA LEU A 210 4.27 12.02 -6.85
C LEU A 210 5.67 11.46 -7.04
N ILE A 211 5.98 10.28 -6.49
CA ILE A 211 7.28 9.61 -6.72
C ILE A 211 7.49 9.41 -8.22
N GLY A 212 6.49 8.87 -8.92
CA GLY A 212 6.54 8.72 -10.37
C GLY A 212 6.74 10.04 -11.11
N ALA A 213 5.98 11.08 -10.75
CA ALA A 213 6.07 12.41 -11.37
C ALA A 213 7.44 13.08 -11.11
N ALA A 214 7.94 13.02 -9.88
CA ALA A 214 9.21 13.60 -9.47
C ALA A 214 10.40 12.86 -10.13
N SER A 215 10.36 11.52 -10.15
CA SER A 215 11.34 10.72 -10.89
C SER A 215 11.32 11.06 -12.38
N GLY A 216 10.13 11.15 -12.99
CA GLY A 216 9.97 11.55 -14.39
C GLY A 216 10.57 12.93 -14.68
N PHE A 217 10.25 13.92 -13.84
CA PHE A 217 10.81 15.27 -13.95
C PHE A 217 12.35 15.27 -13.82
N GLY A 218 12.89 14.55 -12.84
CA GLY A 218 14.35 14.45 -12.66
C GLY A 218 15.05 13.80 -13.85
N VAL A 219 14.45 12.75 -14.43
CA VAL A 219 14.95 12.10 -15.66
C VAL A 219 14.87 13.03 -16.86
N VAL A 220 13.81 13.83 -17.00
CA VAL A 220 13.70 14.84 -18.07
C VAL A 220 14.82 15.87 -17.95
N ILE A 221 15.07 16.42 -16.75
CA ILE A 221 16.18 17.36 -16.54
C ILE A 221 17.53 16.71 -16.85
N ASN A 222 17.74 15.48 -16.39
CA ASN A 222 18.96 14.71 -16.68
C ASN A 222 19.18 14.54 -18.19
N ALA A 223 18.13 14.17 -18.94
CA ALA A 223 18.21 13.98 -20.39
C ALA A 223 18.40 15.31 -21.15
N LEU A 224 17.77 16.40 -20.69
CA LEU A 224 17.98 17.74 -21.25
C LEU A 224 19.43 18.20 -21.05
N LEU A 225 20.01 17.99 -19.88
CA LEU A 225 21.43 18.29 -19.64
C LEU A 225 22.36 17.43 -20.49
N ALA A 226 22.00 16.16 -20.70
CA ALA A 226 22.76 15.30 -21.59
C ALA A 226 22.81 15.82 -23.04
N SER A 227 21.73 16.46 -23.52
CA SER A 227 21.69 17.05 -24.87
C SER A 227 22.67 18.23 -25.08
N LEU A 228 23.19 18.81 -23.99
CA LEU A 228 24.19 19.88 -24.01
C LEU A 228 25.63 19.34 -24.09
N GLY A 229 25.84 18.04 -23.90
CA GLY A 229 27.16 17.40 -23.93
C GLY A 229 27.59 16.93 -25.33
N PRO A 230 28.86 16.52 -25.51
CA PRO A 230 29.33 15.92 -26.76
C PRO A 230 28.51 14.66 -27.10
N GLN A 231 27.86 14.66 -28.26
CA GLN A 231 27.00 13.56 -28.74
C GLN A 231 27.86 12.40 -29.23
N LEU A 232 28.51 11.67 -28.33
CA LEU A 232 29.32 10.51 -28.68
C LEU A 232 28.50 9.22 -28.81
N ILE A 233 27.25 9.20 -28.28
CA ILE A 233 26.29 8.09 -28.40
C ILE A 233 24.88 8.70 -28.50
N GLU A 234 24.29 8.69 -29.69
CA GLU A 234 23.03 9.41 -29.99
C GLU A 234 21.76 8.75 -29.38
N SER A 235 21.82 7.47 -29.01
CA SER A 235 20.62 6.66 -28.67
C SER A 235 20.19 6.67 -27.20
N ASP A 236 21.10 6.91 -26.24
CA ASP A 236 20.79 6.68 -24.81
C ASP A 236 19.92 7.79 -24.18
N HIS A 237 20.16 9.06 -24.55
CA HIS A 237 19.49 10.20 -23.90
C HIS A 237 18.03 10.38 -24.36
N ARG A 238 17.71 10.08 -25.62
CA ARG A 238 16.33 10.14 -26.12
C ARG A 238 15.46 9.08 -25.44
N THR A 239 15.96 7.85 -25.33
CA THR A 239 15.26 6.76 -24.64
C THR A 239 14.96 7.13 -23.18
N LEU A 240 15.96 7.67 -22.47
CA LEU A 240 15.78 8.17 -21.10
C LEU A 240 14.74 9.30 -21.04
N LEU A 241 14.79 10.28 -21.96
CA LEU A 241 13.81 11.37 -22.02
C LEU A 241 12.39 10.84 -22.18
N LEU A 242 12.16 9.91 -23.11
CA LEU A 242 10.85 9.30 -23.33
C LEU A 242 10.35 8.56 -22.08
N GLY A 243 11.25 7.91 -21.35
CA GLY A 243 10.93 7.29 -20.04
C GLY A 243 10.52 8.33 -19.01
N GLY A 244 11.28 9.43 -18.88
CA GLY A 244 10.97 10.53 -17.96
C GLY A 244 9.64 11.21 -18.27
N VAL A 245 9.39 11.50 -19.55
CA VAL A 245 8.12 12.07 -20.03
C VAL A 245 6.95 11.14 -19.74
N SER A 246 7.11 9.83 -19.96
CA SER A 246 6.04 8.86 -19.69
C SER A 246 5.68 8.79 -18.20
N ALA A 247 6.70 8.75 -17.33
CA ALA A 247 6.49 8.76 -15.88
C ALA A 247 5.82 10.06 -15.40
N LEU A 248 6.21 11.21 -15.98
CA LEU A 248 5.62 12.51 -15.66
C LEU A 248 4.16 12.62 -16.13
N LEU A 249 3.86 12.16 -17.35
CA LEU A 249 2.51 12.21 -17.94
C LEU A 249 1.52 11.26 -17.24
N VAL A 250 2.00 10.18 -16.62
CA VAL A 250 1.15 9.27 -15.84
C VAL A 250 1.06 9.70 -14.38
N GLY A 251 2.20 9.94 -13.73
CA GLY A 251 2.26 10.30 -12.31
C GLY A 251 1.68 11.69 -12.02
N GLY A 252 1.96 12.68 -12.86
CA GLY A 252 1.55 14.07 -12.65
C GLY A 252 0.04 14.26 -12.54
N PRO A 253 -0.77 13.81 -13.52
CA PRO A 253 -2.23 13.92 -13.45
C PRO A 253 -2.83 13.14 -12.27
N VAL A 254 -2.33 11.94 -11.97
CA VAL A 254 -2.84 11.15 -10.84
C VAL A 254 -2.50 11.80 -9.51
N TRP A 255 -1.28 12.34 -9.35
CA TRP A 255 -0.93 13.14 -8.18
C TRP A 255 -1.85 14.34 -8.04
N TRP A 256 -2.09 15.08 -9.13
CA TRP A 256 -3.00 16.24 -9.11
C TRP A 256 -4.41 15.87 -8.65
N LEU A 257 -4.96 14.76 -9.13
CA LEU A 257 -6.30 14.28 -8.79
C LEU A 257 -6.41 13.74 -7.36
N ALA A 258 -5.37 13.04 -6.89
CA ALA A 258 -5.33 12.45 -5.55
C ALA A 258 -5.04 13.51 -4.47
N TRP A 259 -4.08 14.39 -4.72
CA TRP A 259 -3.65 15.45 -3.80
C TRP A 259 -4.59 16.66 -3.80
N ARG A 260 -5.12 17.04 -4.97
CA ARG A 260 -6.02 18.19 -5.17
C ARG A 260 -5.44 19.51 -4.67
N PRO A 261 -4.34 20.00 -5.27
CA PRO A 261 -3.60 21.18 -4.78
C PRO A 261 -4.41 22.48 -4.76
N THR A 262 -5.51 22.56 -5.52
CA THR A 262 -6.38 23.74 -5.62
C THR A 262 -7.56 23.73 -4.64
N ARG A 263 -7.78 22.63 -3.92
CA ARG A 263 -8.84 22.54 -2.92
C ARG A 263 -8.44 23.31 -1.66
N GLN A 264 -9.33 24.15 -1.15
CA GLN A 264 -9.14 24.79 0.13
C GLN A 264 -9.21 23.75 1.26
N THR A 265 -8.18 23.72 2.10
CA THR A 265 -8.10 22.85 3.28
C THR A 265 -8.90 23.47 4.43
N THR A 266 -9.75 22.68 5.10
CA THR A 266 -10.42 23.17 6.32
C THR A 266 -9.49 23.09 7.54
N PRO A 267 -9.74 23.86 8.62
CA PRO A 267 -8.95 23.78 9.85
C PRO A 267 -8.88 22.37 10.47
N GLU A 268 -9.96 21.58 10.34
CA GLU A 268 -10.04 20.20 10.81
C GLU A 268 -9.16 19.27 9.96
N GLU A 269 -9.24 19.38 8.63
CA GLU A 269 -8.40 18.62 7.69
C GLU A 269 -6.90 18.91 7.90
N ALA A 270 -6.53 20.16 8.15
CA ALA A 270 -5.15 20.56 8.50
C ALA A 270 -4.70 20.01 9.87
N GLY A 271 -5.67 19.71 10.75
CA GLY A 271 -5.47 19.04 12.02
C GLY A 271 -5.19 17.54 11.91
N GLU A 272 -5.57 16.89 10.80
CA GLU A 272 -5.53 15.44 10.66
C GLU A 272 -4.11 14.86 10.71
N THR A 273 -3.93 13.84 11.56
CA THR A 273 -2.65 13.14 11.75
C THR A 273 -2.12 12.55 10.44
N ALA A 274 -2.98 11.95 9.61
CA ALA A 274 -2.58 11.30 8.36
C ALA A 274 -1.93 12.31 7.39
N ARG A 275 -2.56 13.48 7.20
CA ARG A 275 -2.05 14.56 6.37
C ARG A 275 -0.73 15.13 6.90
N ARG A 276 -0.64 15.33 8.22
CA ARG A 276 0.60 15.78 8.87
C ARG A 276 1.75 14.79 8.67
N VAL A 277 1.50 13.49 8.89
CA VAL A 277 2.49 12.43 8.68
C VAL A 277 2.92 12.40 7.20
N TYR A 278 1.99 12.48 6.26
CA TYR A 278 2.29 12.56 4.84
C TYR A 278 3.22 13.73 4.50
N LEU A 279 2.86 14.95 4.92
CA LEU A 279 3.64 16.15 4.66
C LEU A 279 5.04 16.06 5.27
N VAL A 280 5.13 15.62 6.53
CA VAL A 280 6.40 15.43 7.23
C VAL A 280 7.27 14.38 6.56
N ALA A 281 6.70 13.24 6.17
CA ALA A 281 7.42 12.20 5.47
C ALA A 281 7.95 12.70 4.12
N LEU A 282 7.13 13.41 3.32
CA LEU A 282 7.53 13.90 2.00
C LEU A 282 8.62 14.98 2.08
N PHE A 283 8.43 16.03 2.89
CA PHE A 283 9.47 17.07 2.98
C PHE A 283 10.73 16.50 3.64
N GLY A 284 10.60 15.61 4.63
CA GLY A 284 11.73 14.99 5.32
C GLY A 284 12.53 14.08 4.40
N ALA A 285 11.86 13.19 3.67
CA ALA A 285 12.50 12.35 2.65
C ALA A 285 13.17 13.21 1.57
N SER A 286 12.50 14.29 1.13
CA SER A 286 13.07 15.23 0.16
C SER A 286 14.32 15.92 0.70
N ALA A 287 14.35 16.34 1.97
CA ALA A 287 15.53 16.94 2.57
C ALA A 287 16.72 15.96 2.60
N VAL A 288 16.48 14.69 2.93
CA VAL A 288 17.51 13.64 2.92
C VAL A 288 18.04 13.42 1.49
N VAL A 289 17.15 13.28 0.50
CA VAL A 289 17.56 13.11 -0.90
C VAL A 289 18.32 14.33 -1.42
N ALA A 290 17.88 15.55 -1.08
CA ALA A 290 18.58 16.79 -1.43
C ALA A 290 19.98 16.83 -0.83
N LEU A 291 20.13 16.46 0.46
CA LEU A 291 21.43 16.41 1.13
C LEU A 291 22.38 15.41 0.46
N VAL A 292 21.89 14.19 0.18
CA VAL A 292 22.69 13.16 -0.51
C VAL A 292 23.09 13.61 -1.92
N THR A 293 22.16 14.20 -2.68
CA THR A 293 22.45 14.69 -4.04
C THR A 293 23.41 15.86 -4.06
N LEU A 294 23.30 16.81 -3.12
CA LEU A 294 24.27 17.88 -2.91
C LEU A 294 25.66 17.33 -2.61
N LEU A 295 25.76 16.32 -1.74
CA LEU A 295 27.03 15.67 -1.43
C LEU A 295 27.64 14.99 -2.67
N LEU A 296 26.82 14.28 -3.45
CA LEU A 296 27.26 13.65 -4.71
C LEU A 296 27.76 14.69 -5.71
N ILE A 297 27.03 15.80 -5.88
CA ILE A 297 27.44 16.89 -6.77
C ILE A 297 28.75 17.51 -6.28
N GLY A 298 28.88 17.80 -4.99
CA GLY A 298 30.09 18.33 -4.39
C GLY A 298 31.29 17.41 -4.62
N TYR A 299 31.14 16.11 -4.36
CA TYR A 299 32.17 15.10 -4.64
C TYR A 299 32.58 15.10 -6.12
N ARG A 300 31.62 15.13 -7.06
CA ARG A 300 31.91 15.15 -8.50
C ARG A 300 32.63 16.43 -8.95
N ILE A 301 32.34 17.57 -8.32
CA ILE A 301 33.07 18.82 -8.57
C ILE A 301 34.53 18.67 -8.13
N PHE A 302 34.79 18.17 -6.91
CA PHE A 302 36.15 17.94 -6.43
C PHE A 302 36.91 16.95 -7.29
N ASP A 303 36.27 15.85 -7.69
CA ASP A 303 36.80 14.82 -8.59
C ASP A 303 37.31 15.44 -9.91
N VAL A 304 36.51 16.29 -10.55
CA VAL A 304 36.90 16.99 -11.80
C VAL A 304 38.06 17.96 -11.59
N VAL A 305 38.06 18.71 -10.47
CA VAL A 305 39.11 19.71 -10.19
C VAL A 305 40.44 19.05 -9.86
N LEU A 306 40.44 17.91 -9.15
CA LEU A 306 41.64 17.25 -8.66
C LEU A 306 42.26 16.29 -9.69
N ASP A 307 41.43 15.55 -10.43
CA ASP A 307 41.86 14.44 -11.28
C ASP A 307 42.25 14.91 -12.70
N GLY A 308 41.83 16.12 -13.11
CA GLY A 308 42.14 16.70 -14.42
C GLY A 308 41.63 15.88 -15.62
N SER A 309 40.83 14.82 -15.37
CA SER A 309 40.36 13.88 -16.38
C SER A 309 39.25 14.51 -17.23
N GLY A 310 39.46 14.55 -18.55
CA GLY A 310 38.69 15.31 -19.56
C GLY A 310 37.20 14.92 -19.78
N GLY A 311 36.55 14.26 -18.82
CA GLY A 311 35.09 14.09 -18.83
C GLY A 311 34.39 15.34 -18.32
N GLY A 312 33.53 15.94 -19.15
CA GLY A 312 32.85 17.20 -18.82
C GLY A 312 32.05 17.15 -17.52
N LEU A 313 32.14 18.20 -16.68
CA LEU A 313 31.45 18.30 -15.39
C LEU A 313 29.94 18.01 -15.51
N ILE A 314 29.30 18.51 -16.57
CA ILE A 314 27.87 18.34 -16.85
C ILE A 314 27.50 16.86 -16.91
N GLU A 315 28.32 16.02 -17.54
CA GLU A 315 28.05 14.58 -17.68
C GLU A 315 28.07 13.86 -16.33
N ARG A 316 28.90 14.32 -15.40
CA ARG A 316 29.03 13.72 -14.07
C ARG A 316 27.92 14.17 -13.11
N ILE A 317 27.40 15.39 -13.28
CA ILE A 317 26.40 15.97 -12.36
C ILE A 317 24.96 15.89 -12.88
N ARG A 318 24.71 15.61 -14.17
CA ARG A 318 23.35 15.67 -14.75
C ARG A 318 22.31 14.83 -14.00
N ALA A 319 22.66 13.61 -13.61
CA ALA A 319 21.76 12.69 -12.92
C ALA A 319 21.45 13.16 -11.49
N PRO A 320 22.45 13.43 -10.61
CA PRO A 320 22.15 13.95 -9.28
C PRO A 320 21.56 15.36 -9.32
N PHE A 321 21.85 16.17 -10.33
CA PHE A 321 21.25 17.50 -10.52
C PHE A 321 19.76 17.39 -10.88
N GLY A 322 19.38 16.50 -11.81
CA GLY A 322 17.99 16.24 -12.12
C GLY A 322 17.20 15.79 -10.89
N LEU A 323 17.78 14.89 -10.08
CA LEU A 323 17.18 14.46 -8.82
C LEU A 323 17.08 15.62 -7.81
N LEU A 324 18.09 16.49 -7.71
CA LEU A 324 18.06 17.68 -6.85
C LEU A 324 16.96 18.65 -7.27
N CYS A 325 16.79 18.91 -8.58
CA CYS A 325 15.71 19.76 -9.09
C CYS A 325 14.33 19.20 -8.77
N ALA A 326 14.10 17.90 -9.02
CA ALA A 326 12.85 17.22 -8.69
C ALA A 326 12.54 17.32 -7.18
N THR A 327 13.54 17.01 -6.37
CA THR A 327 13.44 17.02 -4.91
C THR A 327 13.21 18.42 -4.38
N GLY A 328 13.88 19.43 -4.93
CA GLY A 328 13.69 20.83 -4.57
C GLY A 328 12.27 21.33 -4.85
N LEU A 329 11.68 20.91 -5.98
CA LEU A 329 10.29 21.23 -6.31
C LEU A 329 9.31 20.57 -5.33
N VAL A 330 9.48 19.27 -5.07
CA VAL A 330 8.65 18.51 -4.12
C VAL A 330 8.76 19.10 -2.72
N PHE A 331 9.98 19.37 -2.26
CA PHE A 331 10.27 19.98 -0.97
C PHE A 331 9.61 21.35 -0.86
N GLY A 332 9.87 22.26 -1.81
CA GLY A 332 9.37 23.63 -1.77
C GLY A 332 7.84 23.68 -1.71
N TYR A 333 7.18 22.86 -2.53
CA TYR A 333 5.72 22.77 -2.53
C TYR A 333 5.16 22.22 -1.21
N HIS A 334 5.59 21.04 -0.77
CA HIS A 334 5.02 20.41 0.42
C HIS A 334 5.40 21.13 1.71
N PHE A 335 6.57 21.78 1.76
CA PHE A 335 6.96 22.64 2.87
C PHE A 335 6.04 23.88 2.96
N ALA A 336 5.72 24.51 1.83
CA ALA A 336 4.79 25.63 1.79
C ALA A 336 3.39 25.22 2.28
N VAL A 337 2.89 24.06 1.84
CA VAL A 337 1.60 23.51 2.33
C VAL A 337 1.66 23.22 3.82
N TRP A 338 2.70 22.51 4.29
CA TRP A 338 2.85 22.20 5.71
C TRP A 338 2.88 23.46 6.58
N ARG A 339 3.58 24.50 6.13
CA ARG A 339 3.64 25.78 6.82
C ARG A 339 2.26 26.45 6.86
N ALA A 340 1.50 26.42 5.77
CA ALA A 340 0.15 26.97 5.70
C ALA A 340 -0.84 26.19 6.58
N ASP A 341 -0.84 24.86 6.49
CA ASP A 341 -1.69 23.97 7.29
C ASP A 341 -1.44 24.19 8.79
N ARG A 342 -0.17 24.38 9.20
CA ARG A 342 0.17 24.66 10.60
C ARG A 342 -0.40 25.98 11.13
N GLN A 343 -0.66 26.97 10.26
CA GLN A 343 -1.22 28.26 10.68
C GLN A 343 -2.73 28.20 10.91
N ILE A 344 -3.43 27.33 10.18
CA ILE A 344 -4.89 27.22 10.23
C ILE A 344 -5.39 26.02 11.02
N ALA A 345 -4.52 25.03 11.27
CA ALA A 345 -4.92 23.81 11.95
C ALA A 345 -5.49 24.12 13.34
N VAL A 346 -6.74 23.71 13.56
CA VAL A 346 -7.27 23.60 14.91
C VAL A 346 -6.51 22.45 15.55
N VAL A 347 -5.57 22.78 16.43
CA VAL A 347 -5.08 21.81 17.41
C VAL A 347 -6.26 21.69 18.37
N PRO A 348 -7.06 20.59 18.36
CA PRO A 348 -8.01 20.40 19.43
C PRO A 348 -7.20 20.59 20.72
N PRO A 349 -7.70 21.39 21.68
CA PRO A 349 -7.00 21.52 22.95
C PRO A 349 -6.63 20.09 23.36
N ARG A 350 -5.42 19.88 23.86
CA ARG A 350 -5.14 18.66 24.62
C ARG A 350 -6.01 18.72 25.87
N SER A 351 -7.34 18.65 25.74
CA SER A 351 -8.13 17.89 26.68
C SER A 351 -7.53 16.51 26.51
N HIS A 352 -6.68 16.14 27.45
CA HIS A 352 -6.38 14.75 27.72
C HIS A 352 -7.73 14.08 28.00
N GLN A 353 -8.48 13.77 26.94
CA GLN A 353 -9.66 12.94 26.99
C GLN A 353 -9.15 11.52 27.06
N ILE A 354 -9.84 10.73 27.85
CA ILE A 354 -9.45 9.39 28.22
C ILE A 354 -9.38 8.54 26.94
N ASP A 355 -8.20 8.02 26.54
CA ASP A 355 -8.10 7.23 25.30
C ASP A 355 -8.71 5.84 25.48
N ARG A 356 -8.72 5.32 26.71
CA ARG A 356 -9.30 4.02 27.05
C ARG A 356 -9.79 3.95 28.50
N LEU A 357 -11.00 3.44 28.66
CA LEU A 357 -11.56 3.09 29.96
C LEU A 357 -11.40 1.59 30.21
N VAL A 358 -10.96 1.24 31.41
CA VAL A 358 -10.99 -0.14 31.92
C VAL A 358 -11.97 -0.16 33.08
N LEU A 359 -13.10 -0.85 32.93
CA LEU A 359 -14.07 -1.05 34.00
C LEU A 359 -13.83 -2.40 34.63
N VAL A 360 -13.69 -2.46 35.95
CA VAL A 360 -13.66 -3.72 36.70
C VAL A 360 -15.10 -4.03 37.11
N VAL A 361 -15.67 -5.11 36.58
CA VAL A 361 -17.09 -5.46 36.71
C VAL A 361 -17.31 -6.76 37.47
N GLY A 362 -18.50 -6.90 38.07
CA GLY A 362 -18.96 -8.12 38.73
C GLY A 362 -19.37 -9.21 37.72
N ALA A 363 -19.93 -10.32 38.22
CA ALA A 363 -20.36 -11.45 37.39
C ALA A 363 -21.49 -11.11 36.40
N ASP A 364 -22.30 -10.09 36.70
CA ASP A 364 -23.34 -9.59 35.81
C ASP A 364 -23.16 -8.06 35.56
N PRO A 365 -22.38 -7.67 34.55
CA PRO A 365 -22.16 -6.26 34.22
C PRO A 365 -23.38 -5.59 33.56
N GLY A 366 -24.42 -6.35 33.17
CA GLY A 366 -25.56 -5.83 32.42
C GLY A 366 -25.16 -5.03 31.17
N GLU A 367 -25.80 -3.88 30.98
CA GLU A 367 -25.56 -2.92 29.89
C GLU A 367 -24.50 -1.85 30.21
N LEU A 368 -23.84 -1.92 31.38
CA LEU A 368 -22.95 -0.88 31.90
C LEU A 368 -21.90 -0.43 30.87
N ALA A 369 -21.22 -1.37 30.21
CA ALA A 369 -20.18 -1.06 29.23
C ALA A 369 -20.72 -0.33 28.00
N SER A 370 -21.92 -0.71 27.56
CA SER A 370 -22.56 -0.12 26.38
C SER A 370 -23.08 1.29 26.67
N GLN A 371 -23.60 1.53 27.88
CA GLN A 371 -24.09 2.82 28.32
C GLN A 371 -22.93 3.79 28.62
N VAL A 372 -21.86 3.35 29.30
CA VAL A 372 -20.65 4.18 29.47
C VAL A 372 -20.06 4.57 28.12
N ARG A 373 -20.03 3.64 27.15
CA ARG A 373 -19.54 3.94 25.80
C ARG A 373 -20.44 4.93 25.06
N ALA A 374 -21.76 4.81 25.19
CA ALA A 374 -22.72 5.72 24.57
C ALA A 374 -22.58 7.16 25.11
N GLU A 375 -22.31 7.31 26.41
CA GLU A 375 -22.21 8.62 27.07
C GLU A 375 -20.83 9.26 26.95
N THR A 376 -19.75 8.48 26.90
CA THR A 376 -18.37 9.00 26.88
C THR A 376 -17.72 9.01 25.50
N ASP A 377 -18.23 8.24 24.54
CA ASP A 377 -17.59 7.95 23.24
C ASP A 377 -16.15 7.38 23.36
N VAL A 378 -15.76 6.90 24.55
CA VAL A 378 -14.44 6.32 24.83
C VAL A 378 -14.47 4.80 24.68
N PRO A 379 -13.43 4.16 24.10
CA PRO A 379 -13.29 2.72 24.08
C PRO A 379 -13.23 2.12 25.50
N VAL A 380 -14.23 1.30 25.85
CA VAL A 380 -14.33 0.59 27.14
C VAL A 380 -13.81 -0.85 27.02
N THR A 381 -12.95 -1.25 27.96
CA THR A 381 -12.50 -2.63 28.18
C THR A 381 -13.04 -3.13 29.52
N LEU A 382 -13.58 -4.34 29.57
CA LEU A 382 -14.09 -4.94 30.80
C LEU A 382 -13.07 -5.92 31.38
N TRP A 383 -12.77 -5.77 32.67
CA TRP A 383 -12.04 -6.74 33.47
C TRP A 383 -12.98 -7.31 34.53
N GLN A 384 -12.96 -8.61 34.74
CA GLN A 384 -13.81 -9.25 35.74
C GLN A 384 -13.12 -9.20 37.11
N ALA A 385 -13.83 -8.75 38.13
CA ALA A 385 -13.36 -8.81 39.51
C ALA A 385 -13.23 -10.27 39.98
N ALA A 386 -12.24 -10.56 40.82
CA ALA A 386 -12.09 -11.89 41.42
C ALA A 386 -13.13 -12.15 42.54
N ASP A 387 -13.55 -11.09 43.24
CA ASP A 387 -14.69 -11.09 44.15
C ASP A 387 -15.80 -10.24 43.53
N GLU A 388 -17.03 -10.75 43.49
CA GLU A 388 -18.18 -10.06 42.92
C GLU A 388 -18.50 -8.73 43.61
N ARG A 389 -18.13 -8.61 44.89
CA ARG A 389 -18.35 -7.39 45.70
C ARG A 389 -17.44 -6.23 45.29
N ASP A 390 -16.34 -6.52 44.62
CA ASP A 390 -15.35 -5.52 44.16
C ASP A 390 -15.62 -5.06 42.72
N GLY A 391 -16.67 -5.60 42.09
CA GLY A 391 -17.03 -5.34 40.71
C GLY A 391 -18.12 -4.26 40.57
N LEU A 392 -17.95 -3.40 39.57
CA LEU A 392 -18.99 -2.47 39.14
C LEU A 392 -20.21 -3.22 38.58
N THR A 393 -21.38 -2.64 38.83
CA THR A 393 -22.70 -3.07 38.34
C THR A 393 -23.42 -1.87 37.71
N GLU A 394 -24.55 -2.08 37.05
CA GLU A 394 -25.37 -1.00 36.46
C GLU A 394 -25.72 0.13 37.45
N ALA A 395 -25.93 -0.22 38.72
CA ALA A 395 -26.22 0.76 39.78
C ALA A 395 -25.13 1.83 39.93
N HIS A 396 -23.89 1.52 39.54
CA HIS A 396 -22.75 2.41 39.63
C HIS A 396 -22.58 3.34 38.42
N LEU A 397 -23.41 3.22 37.37
CA LEU A 397 -23.27 4.02 36.16
C LEU A 397 -23.26 5.54 36.41
N PRO A 398 -24.19 6.13 37.18
CA PRO A 398 -24.21 7.58 37.39
C PRO A 398 -22.95 8.05 38.14
N ALA A 399 -22.51 7.27 39.13
CA ALA A 399 -21.31 7.57 39.90
C ALA A 399 -20.02 7.42 39.06
N ALA A 400 -19.97 6.44 38.15
CA ALA A 400 -18.87 6.26 37.24
C ALA A 400 -18.75 7.42 36.25
N LEU A 401 -19.86 7.86 35.64
CA LEU A 401 -19.85 9.01 34.72
C LEU A 401 -19.43 10.30 35.43
N ALA A 402 -19.98 10.57 36.61
CA ALA A 402 -19.60 11.73 37.41
C ALA A 402 -18.12 11.71 37.81
N ALA A 403 -17.57 10.54 38.17
CA ALA A 403 -16.17 10.40 38.54
C ALA A 403 -15.20 10.53 37.36
N LEU A 404 -15.68 10.42 36.13
CA LEU A 404 -14.90 10.64 34.91
C LEU A 404 -14.86 12.12 34.50
N GLU A 405 -15.76 12.95 35.03
CA GLU A 405 -15.75 14.39 34.77
C GLU A 405 -14.46 15.04 35.29
N GLY A 406 -13.73 15.72 34.40
CA GLY A 406 -12.48 16.40 34.72
C GLY A 406 -11.26 15.48 34.85
N VAL A 407 -11.40 14.17 34.63
CA VAL A 407 -10.27 13.24 34.62
C VAL A 407 -9.58 13.25 33.27
N SER A 408 -8.25 13.34 33.31
CA SER A 408 -7.42 13.48 32.13
C SER A 408 -6.23 12.52 32.21
N ALA A 409 -6.31 11.38 31.51
CA ALA A 409 -5.24 10.39 31.43
C ALA A 409 -5.39 9.48 30.19
N PRO A 410 -4.30 8.95 29.60
CA PRO A 410 -4.38 8.06 28.44
C PRO A 410 -5.21 6.80 28.73
N ARG A 411 -5.06 6.23 29.92
CA ARG A 411 -5.86 5.11 30.40
C ARG A 411 -6.42 5.43 31.76
N VAL A 412 -7.68 5.05 31.95
CA VAL A 412 -8.35 5.22 33.23
C VAL A 412 -8.97 3.90 33.64
N LEU A 413 -8.63 3.47 34.85
CA LEU A 413 -9.22 2.31 35.50
C LEU A 413 -10.32 2.78 36.44
N VAL A 414 -11.51 2.20 36.30
CA VAL A 414 -12.66 2.47 37.15
C VAL A 414 -12.98 1.19 37.93
N VAL A 415 -13.00 1.29 39.25
CA VAL A 415 -13.27 0.17 40.17
C VAL A 415 -14.35 0.57 41.16
N ALA A 416 -15.03 -0.42 41.74
CA ALA A 416 -15.89 -0.19 42.89
C ALA A 416 -15.03 0.32 44.08
N GLY A 417 -15.55 1.32 44.79
CA GLY A 417 -14.94 1.89 45.99
C GLY A 417 -15.51 1.28 47.28
N GLU A 418 -15.13 1.82 48.43
CA GLU A 418 -15.78 1.45 49.70
C GLU A 418 -17.23 1.98 49.71
N GLY A 419 -18.20 1.10 50.01
CA GLY A 419 -19.64 1.40 49.90
C GLY A 419 -20.15 1.36 48.45
N ASP A 420 -21.23 2.06 48.12
CA ASP A 420 -21.73 2.24 46.73
C ASP A 420 -20.89 3.26 45.92
N GLY A 421 -19.64 3.50 46.33
CA GLY A 421 -18.76 4.48 45.72
C GLY A 421 -18.05 3.97 44.46
N VAL A 422 -17.58 4.88 43.62
CA VAL A 422 -16.74 4.55 42.46
C VAL A 422 -15.39 5.24 42.60
N ARG A 423 -14.31 4.51 42.32
CA ARG A 423 -12.94 5.04 42.34
C ARG A 423 -12.36 5.03 40.93
N VAL A 424 -11.83 6.19 40.55
CA VAL A 424 -11.16 6.40 39.26
C VAL A 424 -9.65 6.51 39.48
N VAL A 425 -8.89 5.69 38.77
CA VAL A 425 -7.44 5.63 38.84
C VAL A 425 -6.85 5.98 37.48
N PRO A 426 -6.25 7.18 37.33
CA PRO A 426 -5.43 7.51 36.17
C PRO A 426 -4.24 6.55 36.08
N LEU A 427 -4.07 5.91 34.93
CA LEU A 427 -2.94 5.03 34.66
C LEU A 427 -1.91 5.77 33.79
N ALA A 428 -0.64 5.61 34.12
CA ALA A 428 0.47 5.96 33.22
C ALA A 428 0.62 4.88 32.14
N ASP A 429 1.23 5.25 31.01
CA ASP A 429 1.49 4.34 29.89
C ASP A 429 2.48 3.22 30.20
#